data_AF-A0A8J6EC03-F1
#
_entry.id   AF-A0A8J6EC03-F1
#
_cell.length_a   1.000
_cell.length_b   1.000
_cell.length_c   1.000
_cell.angle_alpha   90.00
_cell.angle_beta   90.00
_cell.angle_gamma   90.00
#
_symmetry.space_group_name_H-M   'P 1'
#
loop_
_entity.id
_entity.type
_entity.pdbx_description
1 polymer ?
#
loop_
_entity_poly.entity_id
_entity_poly.type
_entity_poly.pdbx_seq_one_letter_code
_entity_poly.pdbx_strand_id
1 'polypeptide(L)'
;MSFHIHLWLLLTLSAVAADYSSYIPQLIIKPFQGRVTATTFILDKPQCLFDRTSTNNVWLFVANKTVQLDNNQLSKSAPYSSFSSLGYYRTLRTVEKTFPCNDVANYIRVGSETSCSDSDNCNGPLISPGPYRVKFVVLDSNGALVDQTGWSGPITLHQGKRASSIDTWPGGRSGGMIVITSILSILLATFLVCLIGTFIVGRKNIICCKRTEEIENTVPQVVNMKNYKTHHAPENTDLCSQPVA
;
A
#
# COMPACT_ATOMS: atom_id res chain seq x y z
N MET A 1 30.30 7.63 58.40
CA MET A 1 29.43 8.28 57.39
C MET A 1 29.07 7.31 56.26
N SER A 2 28.63 6.08 56.54
CA SER A 2 28.43 5.05 55.50
C SER A 2 27.22 4.13 55.75
N PHE A 3 26.22 4.61 56.49
CA PHE A 3 24.96 3.86 56.70
C PHE A 3 23.70 4.64 56.30
N HIS A 4 23.79 5.96 56.09
CA HIS A 4 22.67 6.76 55.59
C HIS A 4 22.53 6.79 54.07
N ILE A 5 23.54 6.34 53.31
CA ILE A 5 23.54 6.40 51.85
C ILE A 5 22.83 5.16 51.24
N HIS A 6 22.79 4.03 51.95
CA HIS A 6 22.09 2.83 51.47
C HIS A 6 20.58 2.83 51.76
N LEU A 7 20.12 3.65 52.72
CA LEU A 7 18.69 3.73 53.06
C LEU A 7 17.88 4.61 52.08
N TRP A 8 18.55 5.37 51.22
CA TRP A 8 17.91 6.16 50.15
C TRP A 8 17.86 5.46 48.79
N LEU A 9 18.45 4.27 48.66
CA LEU A 9 18.45 3.49 47.41
C LEU A 9 17.41 2.36 47.37
N LEU A 10 16.44 2.37 48.30
CA LEU A 10 15.35 1.40 48.37
C LEU A 10 13.96 2.03 48.17
N LEU A 11 13.89 3.31 47.79
CA LEU A 11 12.62 3.95 47.43
C LEU A 11 12.32 3.78 45.93
N THR A 12 11.28 2.99 45.71
CA THR A 12 10.32 3.04 44.59
C THR A 12 10.79 2.58 43.21
N LEU A 13 10.83 1.27 43.03
CA LEU A 13 10.25 0.65 41.84
C LEU A 13 8.89 0.05 42.21
N SER A 14 7.97 0.88 42.73
CA SER A 14 6.57 0.51 42.68
C SER A 14 6.16 0.63 41.21
N ALA A 15 5.99 -0.51 40.55
CA ALA A 15 5.25 -0.55 39.30
C ALA A 15 3.94 0.19 39.58
N VAL A 16 3.76 1.33 38.93
CA VAL A 16 2.53 2.10 39.03
C VAL A 16 1.47 1.21 38.39
N ALA A 17 0.70 0.48 39.20
CA ALA A 17 -0.51 -0.15 38.73
C ALA A 17 -1.41 1.01 38.31
N ALA A 18 -1.56 1.21 36.99
CA ALA A 18 -2.44 2.22 36.48
C ALA A 18 -3.85 1.88 36.99
N ASP A 19 -4.50 2.84 37.64
CA ASP A 19 -5.90 2.71 38.02
C ASP A 19 -6.71 2.47 36.75
N TYR A 20 -7.52 1.41 36.71
CA TYR A 20 -8.35 1.02 35.56
C TYR A 20 -9.11 2.22 35.01
N SER A 21 -9.69 3.03 35.88
CA SER A 21 -10.50 4.19 35.54
C SER A 21 -9.72 5.31 34.83
N SER A 22 -8.40 5.37 35.05
CA SER A 22 -7.51 6.38 34.47
C SER A 22 -7.08 6.05 33.04
N TYR A 23 -7.15 4.78 32.63
CA TYR A 23 -6.77 4.38 31.27
C TYR A 23 -7.86 4.73 30.26
N ILE A 24 -7.46 5.38 29.18
CA ILE A 24 -8.34 5.73 28.05
C ILE A 24 -7.85 4.99 26.80
N PRO A 25 -8.66 4.08 26.24
CA PRO A 25 -8.31 3.44 24.98
C PRO A 25 -8.19 4.45 23.86
N GLN A 26 -7.19 4.27 23.00
CA GLN A 26 -6.92 5.16 21.88
C GLN A 26 -6.56 4.37 20.63
N LEU A 27 -6.78 5.01 19.48
CA LEU A 27 -6.31 4.47 18.20
C LEU A 27 -4.79 4.38 18.20
N ILE A 28 -4.25 3.31 17.62
CA ILE A 28 -2.80 3.06 17.60
C ILE A 28 -2.00 4.25 17.08
N ILE A 29 -0.99 4.71 17.82
CA ILE A 29 -0.21 5.89 17.41
C ILE A 29 0.71 5.55 16.22
N LYS A 30 1.17 4.30 16.12
CA LYS A 30 2.04 3.83 15.04
C LYS A 30 1.35 3.99 13.67
N PRO A 31 2.05 4.44 12.61
CA PRO A 31 1.47 4.72 11.30
C PRO A 31 1.16 3.43 10.52
N PHE A 32 0.17 2.67 10.97
CA PHE A 32 -0.37 1.54 10.22
C PHE A 32 -1.23 2.04 9.05
N GLN A 33 -0.96 1.52 7.86
CA GLN A 33 -1.92 1.64 6.76
C GLN A 33 -3.21 0.92 7.16
N GLY A 34 -4.36 1.56 6.93
CA GLY A 34 -5.64 1.03 7.39
C GLY A 34 -5.80 1.04 8.92
N ARG A 35 -5.18 1.99 9.62
CA ARG A 35 -5.43 2.30 11.05
C ARG A 35 -6.93 2.47 11.33
N VAL A 36 -7.62 3.13 10.41
CA VAL A 36 -9.08 3.23 10.34
C VAL A 36 -9.47 2.87 8.91
N THR A 37 -10.54 2.11 8.74
CA THR A 37 -11.13 1.76 7.43
C THR A 37 -12.63 2.07 7.45
N ALA A 38 -13.38 1.61 6.44
CA ALA A 38 -14.83 1.74 6.40
C ALA A 38 -15.58 0.88 7.42
N THR A 39 -14.94 -0.18 7.93
CA THR A 39 -15.58 -1.17 8.81
C THR A 39 -14.69 -1.59 9.99
N THR A 40 -13.47 -1.10 10.09
CA THR A 40 -12.51 -1.50 11.13
C THR A 40 -11.71 -0.32 11.65
N PHE A 41 -11.17 -0.45 12.86
CA PHE A 41 -10.11 0.42 13.36
C PHE A 41 -9.16 -0.36 14.27
N ILE A 42 -7.99 0.22 14.53
CA ILE A 42 -6.93 -0.40 15.32
C ILE A 42 -6.69 0.43 16.58
N LEU A 43 -6.73 -0.23 17.73
CA LEU A 43 -6.42 0.32 19.05
C LEU A 43 -5.00 -0.09 19.47
N ASP A 44 -4.36 0.74 20.28
CA ASP A 44 -3.22 0.30 21.07
C ASP A 44 -3.67 -0.75 22.09
N LYS A 45 -2.95 -1.87 22.15
CA LYS A 45 -3.24 -2.92 23.13
C LYS A 45 -2.76 -2.43 24.51
N PRO A 46 -3.64 -2.32 25.53
CA PRO A 46 -3.23 -1.90 26.87
C PRO A 46 -2.13 -2.81 27.40
N GLN A 47 -1.03 -2.22 27.86
CA GLN A 47 0.04 -2.93 28.57
C GLN A 47 -0.06 -2.57 30.05
N CYS A 48 0.29 -3.51 30.93
CA CYS A 48 0.37 -3.25 32.39
C CYS A 48 -0.91 -2.79 33.09
N LEU A 49 -2.09 -2.97 32.48
CA LEU A 49 -3.33 -2.41 33.02
C LEU A 49 -4.06 -3.33 33.98
N PHE A 50 -4.16 -4.62 33.62
CA PHE A 50 -4.99 -5.60 34.32
C PHE A 50 -4.21 -6.42 35.35
N ASP A 51 -4.89 -6.94 36.37
CA ASP A 51 -4.28 -7.83 37.36
C ASP A 51 -3.94 -9.19 36.72
N ARG A 52 -2.65 -9.47 36.59
CA ARG A 52 -2.16 -10.68 35.91
C ARG A 52 -2.32 -11.96 36.73
N THR A 53 -2.59 -11.83 38.03
CA THR A 53 -2.83 -12.99 38.89
C THR A 53 -4.27 -13.46 38.80
N SER A 54 -5.17 -12.58 38.33
CA SER A 54 -6.57 -12.85 38.13
C SER A 54 -6.85 -13.57 36.80
N THR A 55 -7.93 -14.35 36.80
CA THR A 55 -8.46 -15.07 35.63
C THR A 55 -9.78 -14.47 35.11
N ASN A 56 -10.12 -13.25 35.54
CA ASN A 56 -11.33 -12.57 35.08
C ASN A 56 -11.28 -12.33 33.57
N ASN A 57 -12.47 -12.22 33.00
CA ASN A 57 -12.67 -11.99 31.58
C ASN A 57 -12.58 -10.50 31.28
N VAL A 58 -11.73 -10.13 30.34
CA VAL A 58 -11.68 -8.78 29.79
C VAL A 58 -12.48 -8.75 28.50
N TRP A 59 -13.38 -7.77 28.39
CA TRP A 59 -14.21 -7.52 27.22
C TRP A 59 -13.95 -6.14 26.66
N LEU A 60 -14.04 -6.00 25.34
CA LEU A 60 -14.09 -4.69 24.69
C LEU A 60 -15.54 -4.36 24.35
N PHE A 61 -16.05 -3.27 24.91
CA PHE A 61 -17.32 -2.69 24.49
C PHE A 61 -17.11 -1.73 23.34
N VAL A 62 -17.95 -1.86 22.31
CA VAL A 62 -18.01 -0.94 21.18
C VAL A 62 -19.41 -0.35 21.14
N ALA A 63 -19.50 0.97 21.26
CA ALA A 63 -20.77 1.69 21.33
C ALA A 63 -20.78 2.87 20.37
N ASN A 64 -21.97 3.27 19.93
CA ASN A 64 -22.16 4.57 19.31
C ASN A 64 -21.95 5.67 20.37
N LYS A 65 -21.34 6.79 19.99
CA LYS A 65 -21.10 7.95 20.87
C LYS A 65 -22.35 8.43 21.61
N THR A 66 -23.53 8.26 21.01
CA THR A 66 -24.81 8.70 21.60
C THR A 66 -25.29 7.81 22.74
N VAL A 67 -24.80 6.57 22.84
CA VAL A 67 -25.22 5.61 23.86
C VAL A 67 -24.45 5.88 25.15
N GLN A 68 -25.17 5.95 26.26
CA GLN A 68 -24.62 5.96 27.61
C GLN A 68 -24.90 4.61 28.26
N LEU A 69 -23.85 3.95 28.74
CA LEU A 69 -23.96 2.65 29.41
C LEU A 69 -23.66 2.80 30.89
N ASP A 70 -24.56 2.28 31.72
CA ASP A 70 -24.34 2.13 33.16
C ASP A 70 -23.64 0.79 33.49
N ASN A 71 -23.24 0.62 34.75
CA ASN A 71 -22.56 -0.59 35.22
C ASN A 71 -23.41 -1.87 35.06
N ASN A 72 -24.74 -1.75 35.11
CA ASN A 72 -25.65 -2.88 34.93
C ASN A 72 -25.66 -3.34 33.47
N GLN A 73 -25.70 -2.40 32.52
CA GLN A 73 -25.63 -2.68 31.08
C GLN A 73 -24.28 -3.26 30.67
N LEU A 74 -23.17 -2.83 31.29
CA LEU A 74 -21.84 -3.37 31.02
C LEU A 74 -21.66 -4.81 31.52
N SER A 75 -22.47 -5.25 32.48
CA SER A 75 -22.49 -6.64 32.96
C SER A 75 -23.31 -7.57 32.06
N LYS A 76 -24.21 -7.01 31.24
CA LYS A 76 -25.11 -7.79 30.39
C LYS A 76 -24.40 -8.32 29.14
N SER A 77 -24.88 -9.48 28.68
CA SER A 77 -24.55 -10.02 27.36
C SER A 77 -25.06 -9.07 26.27
N ALA A 78 -24.22 -8.82 25.27
CA ALA A 78 -24.48 -7.91 24.17
C ALA A 78 -23.76 -8.44 22.92
N PRO A 79 -24.35 -9.43 22.21
CA PRO A 79 -23.76 -10.01 21.01
C PRO A 79 -23.73 -8.98 19.89
N TYR A 80 -22.95 -9.26 18.84
CA TYR A 80 -22.75 -8.34 17.73
C TYR A 80 -24.08 -7.90 17.05
N SER A 81 -25.08 -8.77 16.92
CA SER A 81 -26.39 -8.42 16.34
C SER A 81 -27.14 -7.33 17.13
N SER A 82 -26.90 -7.21 18.44
CA SER A 82 -27.56 -6.24 19.29
C SER A 82 -27.18 -4.79 18.99
N PHE A 83 -26.11 -4.57 18.20
CA PHE A 83 -25.68 -3.22 17.84
C PHE A 83 -26.76 -2.43 17.07
N SER A 84 -27.56 -3.09 16.23
CA SER A 84 -28.61 -2.42 15.45
C SER A 84 -29.75 -1.88 16.32
N SER A 85 -30.05 -2.53 17.44
CA SER A 85 -31.15 -2.15 18.35
C SER A 85 -30.69 -1.33 19.55
N LEU A 86 -29.53 -1.69 20.13
CA LEU A 86 -29.00 -1.07 21.35
C LEU A 86 -27.93 0.00 21.07
N GLY A 87 -27.30 -0.04 19.88
CA GLY A 87 -26.19 0.84 19.54
C GLY A 87 -24.87 0.49 20.24
N TYR A 88 -24.77 -0.70 20.85
CA TYR A 88 -23.53 -1.23 21.42
C TYR A 88 -23.48 -2.76 21.34
N TYR A 89 -22.28 -3.32 21.41
CA TYR A 89 -22.02 -4.75 21.59
C TYR A 89 -20.71 -4.93 22.36
N ARG A 90 -20.48 -6.13 22.90
CA ARG A 90 -19.19 -6.54 23.45
C ARG A 90 -18.50 -7.54 22.53
N THR A 91 -17.18 -7.56 22.57
CA THR A 91 -16.36 -8.41 21.71
C THR A 91 -14.99 -8.65 22.32
N LEU A 92 -14.17 -9.47 21.66
CA LEU A 92 -12.75 -9.68 21.97
C LEU A 92 -12.52 -10.13 23.43
N ARG A 93 -13.34 -11.06 23.90
CA ARG A 93 -13.18 -11.77 25.17
C ARG A 93 -11.77 -12.31 25.27
N THR A 94 -11.09 -11.87 26.31
CA THR A 94 -9.82 -12.42 26.71
C THR A 94 -9.76 -12.49 28.23
N VAL A 95 -8.59 -12.76 28.77
CA VAL A 95 -8.31 -12.82 30.20
C VAL A 95 -7.27 -11.77 30.55
N GLU A 96 -7.29 -11.31 31.80
CA GLU A 96 -6.41 -10.24 32.28
C GLU A 96 -4.91 -10.51 32.02
N LYS A 97 -4.47 -11.77 32.21
CA LYS A 97 -3.09 -12.20 31.92
C LYS A 97 -2.62 -12.00 30.46
N THR A 98 -3.52 -11.79 29.50
CA THR A 98 -3.19 -11.56 28.07
C THR A 98 -2.61 -10.16 27.82
N PHE A 99 -2.59 -9.30 28.83
CA PHE A 99 -2.06 -7.93 28.76
C PHE A 99 -0.77 -7.80 29.58
N PRO A 100 0.38 -8.29 29.06
CA PRO A 100 1.65 -8.19 29.76
C PRO A 100 2.14 -6.74 29.88
N CYS A 101 3.18 -6.52 30.69
CA CYS A 101 4.05 -5.36 30.57
C CYS A 101 5.16 -5.83 29.68
N ASN A 102 5.06 -5.49 28.41
CA ASN A 102 6.18 -5.66 27.52
C ASN A 102 6.30 -4.38 26.71
N ASP A 103 7.53 -4.00 26.38
CA ASP A 103 7.80 -2.84 25.54
C ASP A 103 7.53 -3.13 24.05
N VAL A 104 7.00 -4.32 23.76
CA VAL A 104 6.58 -4.71 22.42
C VAL A 104 5.22 -4.07 22.12
N ALA A 105 5.24 -3.08 21.24
CA ALA A 105 4.04 -2.45 20.69
C ALA A 105 3.11 -3.51 20.08
N ASN A 106 1.95 -3.68 20.69
CA ASN A 106 0.90 -4.60 20.26
C ASN A 106 -0.39 -3.83 19.95
N TYR A 107 -1.25 -4.42 19.12
CA TYR A 107 -2.48 -3.77 18.67
C TYR A 107 -3.68 -4.69 18.74
N ILE A 108 -4.86 -4.08 18.78
CA ILE A 108 -6.15 -4.76 18.70
C ILE A 108 -6.92 -4.20 17.52
N ARG A 109 -7.32 -5.05 16.57
CA ARG A 109 -8.17 -4.65 15.46
C ARG A 109 -9.63 -4.95 15.79
N VAL A 110 -10.46 -3.91 15.78
CA VAL A 110 -11.91 -4.02 15.96
C VAL A 110 -12.57 -4.17 14.59
N GLY A 111 -13.49 -5.13 14.48
CA GLY A 111 -14.27 -5.43 13.28
C GLY A 111 -13.61 -6.37 12.27
N SER A 112 -12.65 -7.21 12.70
CA SER A 112 -11.88 -8.05 11.78
C SER A 112 -12.56 -9.35 11.32
N GLU A 113 -13.65 -9.76 11.96
CA GLU A 113 -14.30 -11.05 11.67
C GLU A 113 -15.46 -10.87 10.70
N THR A 114 -15.29 -11.28 9.44
CA THR A 114 -16.32 -11.12 8.39
C THR A 114 -17.47 -12.13 8.51
N SER A 115 -17.21 -13.29 9.10
CA SER A 115 -18.19 -14.36 9.30
C SER A 115 -18.60 -14.42 10.76
N CYS A 116 -19.43 -13.48 11.19
CA CYS A 116 -19.90 -13.43 12.56
C CYS A 116 -21.11 -14.33 12.81
N SER A 117 -20.94 -15.31 13.69
CA SER A 117 -22.06 -15.98 14.34
C SER A 117 -22.58 -15.12 15.49
N ASP A 118 -23.85 -15.28 15.84
CA ASP A 118 -24.53 -14.46 16.84
C ASP A 118 -24.11 -14.84 18.27
N SER A 119 -22.84 -14.58 18.57
CA SER A 119 -22.15 -14.90 19.82
C SER A 119 -21.65 -13.62 20.47
N ASP A 120 -21.53 -13.67 21.80
CA ASP A 120 -21.04 -12.54 22.60
C ASP A 120 -19.61 -12.12 22.29
N ASN A 121 -18.81 -12.99 21.66
CA ASN A 121 -17.39 -12.74 21.41
C ASN A 121 -17.10 -12.24 19.99
N CYS A 122 -18.12 -12.07 19.15
CA CYS A 122 -17.88 -11.84 17.75
C CYS A 122 -17.32 -10.44 17.47
N ASN A 123 -16.23 -10.36 16.71
CA ASN A 123 -15.56 -9.10 16.34
C ASN A 123 -15.97 -8.66 14.93
N GLY A 124 -17.28 -8.52 14.73
CA GLY A 124 -17.90 -8.27 13.42
C GLY A 124 -17.64 -6.87 12.88
N PRO A 125 -17.72 -6.68 11.54
CA PRO A 125 -17.32 -5.43 10.88
C PRO A 125 -18.27 -4.29 11.26
N LEU A 126 -17.74 -3.11 11.53
CA LEU A 126 -18.55 -1.96 11.93
C LEU A 126 -19.49 -1.52 10.80
N ILE A 127 -20.78 -1.43 11.09
CA ILE A 127 -21.85 -1.27 10.08
C ILE A 127 -22.16 0.18 9.67
N SER A 128 -21.62 1.17 10.37
CA SER A 128 -21.91 2.59 10.13
C SER A 128 -20.65 3.45 10.25
N PRO A 129 -20.64 4.71 9.78
CA PRO A 129 -19.47 5.59 9.91
C PRO A 129 -19.08 5.94 11.37
N GLY A 130 -19.95 5.66 12.35
CA GLY A 130 -19.81 6.15 13.71
C GLY A 130 -20.38 7.56 13.88
N PRO A 131 -19.91 8.35 14.88
CA PRO A 131 -18.72 8.09 15.70
C PRO A 131 -18.93 7.00 16.75
N TYR A 132 -17.94 6.11 16.88
CA TYR A 132 -17.88 5.06 17.89
C TYR A 132 -17.08 5.48 19.11
N ARG A 133 -17.33 4.84 20.25
CA ARG A 133 -16.47 4.86 21.44
C ARG A 133 -16.26 3.45 21.94
N VAL A 134 -15.12 3.22 22.57
CA VAL A 134 -14.77 1.93 23.14
C VAL A 134 -14.28 2.05 24.57
N LYS A 135 -14.45 0.97 25.33
CA LYS A 135 -13.86 0.80 26.65
C LYS A 135 -13.64 -0.68 26.95
N PHE A 136 -12.64 -0.96 27.77
CA PHE A 136 -12.45 -2.29 28.37
C PHE A 136 -13.26 -2.42 29.66
N VAL A 137 -13.79 -3.61 29.87
CA VAL A 137 -14.58 -4.02 31.04
C VAL A 137 -14.06 -5.36 31.53
N VAL A 138 -13.88 -5.49 32.84
CA VAL A 138 -13.46 -6.72 33.52
C VAL A 138 -14.67 -7.34 34.19
N LEU A 139 -14.99 -8.58 33.82
CA LEU A 139 -16.08 -9.37 34.39
C LEU A 139 -15.52 -10.62 35.07
N ASP A 140 -16.07 -10.98 36.23
CA ASP A 140 -15.71 -12.21 36.92
C ASP A 140 -16.21 -13.47 36.18
N SER A 141 -16.04 -14.66 36.78
CA SER A 141 -16.54 -15.92 36.23
C SER A 141 -18.07 -15.99 36.15
N ASN A 142 -18.78 -15.21 36.96
CA ASN A 142 -20.23 -15.15 37.05
C ASN A 142 -20.83 -14.06 36.13
N GLY A 143 -19.98 -13.25 35.49
CA GLY A 143 -20.38 -12.14 34.62
C GLY A 143 -20.63 -10.82 35.36
N ALA A 144 -20.30 -10.71 36.64
CA ALA A 144 -20.42 -9.48 37.41
C ALA A 144 -19.28 -8.50 37.07
N LEU A 145 -19.59 -7.21 37.01
CA LEU A 145 -18.62 -6.16 36.79
C LEU A 145 -17.64 -6.05 37.96
N VAL A 146 -16.36 -6.27 37.68
CA VAL A 146 -15.26 -6.09 38.63
C VAL A 146 -14.66 -4.70 38.47
N ASP A 147 -14.30 -4.34 37.23
CA ASP A 147 -13.66 -3.06 36.93
C ASP A 147 -13.89 -2.62 35.47
N GLN A 148 -13.54 -1.38 35.17
CA GLN A 148 -13.71 -0.77 33.86
C GLN A 148 -12.76 0.40 33.60
N THR A 149 -12.46 0.59 32.31
CA THR A 149 -11.66 1.73 31.84
C THR A 149 -12.51 2.94 31.48
N GLY A 150 -11.84 4.08 31.26
CA GLY A 150 -12.42 5.26 30.65
C GLY A 150 -12.88 5.00 29.22
N TRP A 151 -13.83 5.79 28.74
CA TRP A 151 -14.26 5.76 27.34
C TRP A 151 -13.23 6.42 26.44
N SER A 152 -12.94 5.79 25.30
CA SER A 152 -12.13 6.41 24.24
C SER A 152 -12.72 7.73 23.76
N GLY A 153 -11.88 8.53 23.08
CA GLY A 153 -12.37 9.58 22.20
C GLY A 153 -13.27 9.02 21.07
N PRO A 154 -14.07 9.88 20.41
CA PRO A 154 -14.90 9.46 19.28
C PRO A 154 -14.06 9.01 18.09
N ILE A 155 -14.39 7.85 17.53
CA ILE A 155 -13.71 7.24 16.37
C ILE A 155 -14.67 7.26 15.19
N THR A 156 -14.31 7.97 14.12
CA THR A 156 -15.09 8.05 12.88
C THR A 156 -14.43 7.24 11.79
N LEU A 157 -15.18 6.36 11.13
CA LEU A 157 -14.68 5.49 10.08
C LEU A 157 -14.56 6.22 8.74
N HIS A 158 -13.63 5.77 7.90
CA HIS A 158 -13.49 6.32 6.56
C HIS A 158 -14.60 5.82 5.66
N GLN A 159 -15.34 6.73 5.03
CA GLN A 159 -16.36 6.35 4.06
C GLN A 159 -15.75 6.25 2.66
N GLY A 160 -15.99 5.13 1.99
CA GLY A 160 -15.72 5.03 0.56
C GLY A 160 -16.63 5.98 -0.22
N LYS A 161 -16.16 6.48 -1.35
CA LYS A 161 -17.06 7.15 -2.30
C LYS A 161 -18.11 6.15 -2.77
N ARG A 162 -19.37 6.59 -2.88
CA ARG A 162 -20.43 5.74 -3.45
C ARG A 162 -20.02 5.36 -4.86
N ALA A 163 -20.27 4.11 -5.27
CA ALA A 163 -19.94 3.65 -6.62
C ALA A 163 -20.55 4.55 -7.71
N SER A 164 -21.78 5.06 -7.49
CA SER A 164 -22.46 6.00 -8.38
C SER A 164 -21.85 7.40 -8.44
N SER A 165 -21.01 7.77 -7.46
CA SER A 165 -20.27 9.04 -7.43
C SER A 165 -18.84 8.90 -7.96
N ILE A 166 -18.43 7.68 -8.30
CA ILE A 166 -17.14 7.45 -8.96
C ILE A 166 -17.36 7.81 -10.43
N ASP A 167 -16.69 8.88 -10.85
CA ASP A 167 -16.57 9.18 -12.26
C ASP A 167 -15.74 8.07 -12.92
N THR A 168 -16.43 7.17 -13.62
CA THR A 168 -15.81 6.09 -14.41
C THR A 168 -15.43 6.56 -15.81
N TRP A 169 -15.59 7.87 -16.12
CA TRP A 169 -15.30 8.40 -17.44
C TRP A 169 -13.83 8.17 -17.81
N PRO A 170 -13.55 7.45 -18.92
CA PRO A 170 -12.19 7.15 -19.33
C PRO A 170 -11.41 8.40 -19.78
N GLY A 171 -12.09 9.54 -20.00
CA GLY A 171 -11.49 10.80 -20.46
C GLY A 171 -10.64 11.54 -19.42
N GLY A 172 -10.49 11.02 -18.21
CA GLY A 172 -9.52 11.54 -17.22
C GLY A 172 -8.06 11.13 -17.49
N ARG A 173 -7.80 10.20 -18.42
CA ARG A 173 -6.43 9.86 -18.82
C ARG A 173 -5.92 10.83 -19.89
N SER A 174 -5.38 11.94 -19.40
CA SER A 174 -4.39 12.84 -19.99
C SER A 174 -4.42 12.93 -21.51
N GLY A 175 -4.94 14.05 -22.04
CA GLY A 175 -4.68 14.46 -23.43
C GLY A 175 -3.18 14.43 -23.78
N GLY A 176 -2.28 14.54 -22.80
CA GLY A 176 -0.84 14.35 -22.97
C GLY A 176 -0.46 12.97 -23.52
N MET A 177 -1.16 11.89 -23.15
CA MET A 177 -0.89 10.56 -23.73
C MET A 177 -1.23 10.51 -25.21
N ILE A 178 -2.35 11.14 -25.62
CA ILE A 178 -2.76 11.24 -27.04
C ILE A 178 -1.77 12.12 -27.81
N VAL A 179 -1.33 13.23 -27.22
CA VAL A 179 -0.34 14.13 -27.84
C VAL A 179 1.00 13.42 -28.02
N ILE A 180 1.48 12.71 -27.00
CA ILE A 180 2.75 11.97 -27.05
C ILE A 180 2.71 10.85 -28.10
N THR A 181 1.64 10.05 -28.14
CA THR A 181 1.52 8.98 -29.15
C THR A 181 1.42 9.54 -30.55
N SER A 182 0.73 10.67 -30.74
CA SER A 182 0.62 11.34 -32.03
C SER A 182 1.98 11.88 -32.50
N ILE A 183 2.72 12.58 -31.62
CA ILE A 183 4.07 13.09 -31.93
C ILE A 183 5.02 11.94 -32.25
N LEU A 184 5.05 10.89 -31.42
CA LEU A 184 5.93 9.74 -31.62
C LEU A 184 5.62 9.00 -32.92
N SER A 185 4.34 8.89 -33.28
CA SER A 185 3.90 8.29 -34.54
C SER A 185 4.36 9.08 -35.76
N ILE A 186 4.21 10.42 -35.73
CA ILE A 186 4.66 11.30 -36.82
C ILE A 186 6.19 11.23 -36.98
N LEU A 187 6.93 11.36 -35.87
CA LEU A 187 8.40 11.30 -35.90
C LEU A 187 8.91 9.95 -36.44
N LEU A 188 8.29 8.84 -36.02
CA LEU A 188 8.63 7.52 -36.51
C LEU A 188 8.34 7.38 -38.02
N ALA A 189 7.19 7.86 -38.49
CA ALA A 189 6.85 7.83 -39.91
C ALA A 189 7.84 8.65 -40.75
N THR A 190 8.17 9.87 -40.32
CA THR A 190 9.17 10.72 -40.98
C THR A 190 10.54 10.04 -41.02
N PHE A 191 10.97 9.46 -39.90
CA PHE A 191 12.24 8.73 -39.83
C PHE A 191 12.28 7.54 -40.81
N LEU A 192 11.21 6.76 -40.91
CA LEU A 192 11.12 5.64 -41.85
C LEU A 192 11.16 6.11 -43.30
N VAL A 193 10.46 7.20 -43.65
CA VAL A 193 10.51 7.78 -45.01
C VAL A 193 11.93 8.24 -45.34
N CYS A 194 12.62 8.91 -44.41
CA CYS A 194 14.01 9.30 -44.59
C CYS A 194 14.93 8.09 -44.80
N LEU A 195 14.79 7.03 -44.00
CA LEU A 195 15.58 5.79 -44.16
C LEU A 195 15.33 5.10 -45.51
N ILE A 196 14.08 5.05 -45.96
CA ILE A 196 13.75 4.50 -47.29
C ILE A 196 14.37 5.37 -48.38
N GLY A 197 14.28 6.70 -48.26
CA GLY A 197 14.89 7.64 -49.20
C GLY A 197 16.41 7.48 -49.29
N THR A 198 17.11 7.41 -48.15
CA THR A 198 18.56 7.18 -48.13
C THR A 198 18.93 5.80 -48.67
N PHE A 199 18.13 4.77 -48.44
CA PHE A 199 18.35 3.45 -49.02
C PHE A 199 18.19 3.45 -50.55
N ILE A 200 17.17 4.12 -51.08
CA ILE A 200 16.93 4.22 -52.53
C ILE A 200 18.03 5.06 -53.19
N VAL A 201 18.39 6.22 -52.62
CA VAL A 201 19.47 7.07 -53.13
C VAL A 201 20.83 6.38 -52.99
N GLY A 202 21.08 5.71 -51.87
CA GLY A 202 22.28 4.91 -51.64
C GLY A 202 22.40 3.77 -52.65
N ARG A 203 21.31 3.05 -52.95
CA ARG A 203 21.28 2.06 -54.03
C ARG A 203 21.56 2.72 -55.39
N LYS A 204 20.95 3.87 -55.68
CA LYS A 204 21.21 4.61 -56.94
C LYS A 204 22.65 5.08 -57.03
N ASN A 205 23.29 5.52 -55.96
CA ASN A 205 24.70 5.92 -55.94
C ASN A 205 25.64 4.71 -56.06
N ILE A 206 25.30 3.56 -55.47
CA ILE A 206 26.02 2.29 -55.67
C ILE A 206 25.85 1.78 -57.13
N ILE A 207 24.70 2.04 -57.76
CA ILE A 207 24.42 1.69 -59.16
C ILE A 207 25.02 2.72 -60.15
N CYS A 208 25.07 4.02 -59.80
CA CYS A 208 25.65 5.09 -60.61
C CYS A 208 27.18 5.10 -60.55
N CYS A 209 27.80 4.66 -59.46
CA CYS A 209 29.24 4.37 -59.44
C CYS A 209 29.63 3.14 -60.28
N LYS A 210 28.68 2.48 -60.97
CA LYS A 210 28.94 1.45 -62.00
C LYS A 210 28.74 1.93 -63.43
N ARG A 211 28.52 3.23 -63.69
CA ARG A 211 28.46 3.77 -65.06
C ARG A 211 29.31 5.04 -65.18
N THR A 212 30.58 4.83 -65.49
CA THR A 212 31.39 5.84 -66.18
C THR A 212 31.39 5.47 -67.66
N GLU A 213 30.53 6.13 -68.44
CA GLU A 213 30.84 6.34 -69.86
C GLU A 213 31.70 7.60 -69.92
N GLU A 214 32.96 7.43 -70.32
CA GLU A 214 33.81 8.52 -70.78
C GLU A 214 33.25 9.08 -72.09
N ILE A 215 32.69 10.30 -72.05
CA ILE A 215 32.89 11.29 -73.13
C ILE A 215 33.00 12.66 -72.45
N GLU A 216 34.20 13.04 -72.02
CA GLU A 216 34.51 14.43 -71.71
C GLU A 216 35.47 14.98 -72.76
N ASN A 217 34.93 15.84 -73.62
CA ASN A 217 35.69 16.67 -74.54
C ASN A 217 36.36 17.81 -73.75
N THR A 218 37.64 17.65 -73.38
CA THR A 218 38.49 18.81 -73.04
C THR A 218 39.94 18.55 -73.51
N VAL A 219 40.46 19.43 -74.37
CA VAL A 219 41.83 19.42 -74.94
C VAL A 219 42.55 20.70 -74.45
N PRO A 220 43.89 20.77 -74.25
CA PRO A 220 44.89 19.76 -73.89
C PRO A 220 45.81 20.21 -72.72
N GLN A 221 46.51 19.28 -72.06
CA GLN A 221 47.81 19.56 -71.44
C GLN A 221 48.76 18.41 -71.79
N VAL A 222 49.77 18.71 -72.59
CA VAL A 222 50.81 17.76 -72.98
C VAL A 222 51.71 17.53 -71.77
N VAL A 223 51.51 16.42 -71.08
CA VAL A 223 52.49 15.90 -70.12
C VAL A 223 53.06 14.61 -70.69
N ASN A 224 54.28 14.73 -71.18
CA ASN A 224 55.08 13.63 -71.72
C ASN A 224 55.72 12.89 -70.56
N MET A 225 55.29 11.65 -70.26
CA MET A 225 56.09 10.77 -69.41
C MET A 225 55.87 9.28 -69.71
N LYS A 226 56.90 8.72 -70.38
CA LYS A 226 57.38 7.33 -70.51
C LYS A 226 56.40 6.16 -70.27
N ASN A 227 56.06 5.50 -71.37
CA ASN A 227 55.52 4.14 -71.42
C ASN A 227 56.49 3.12 -70.80
N TYR A 228 56.07 2.47 -69.71
CA TYR A 228 56.64 1.20 -69.28
C TYR A 228 55.67 0.08 -69.67
N LYS A 229 56.13 -0.85 -70.52
CA LYS A 229 55.43 -2.11 -70.76
C LYS A 229 55.93 -3.12 -69.73
N THR A 230 55.07 -3.50 -68.79
CA THR A 230 55.27 -4.76 -68.06
C THR A 230 54.30 -5.79 -68.62
N HIS A 231 54.91 -6.83 -69.19
CA HIS A 231 54.27 -7.97 -69.80
C HIS A 231 53.66 -8.88 -68.73
N HIS A 232 52.57 -9.55 -69.09
CA HIS A 232 51.93 -10.70 -68.43
C HIS A 232 51.03 -10.41 -67.21
N ALA A 233 49.72 -10.50 -67.45
CA ALA A 233 48.83 -11.35 -66.67
C ALA A 233 47.81 -11.97 -67.64
N PRO A 234 47.74 -13.30 -67.77
CA PRO A 234 46.74 -13.95 -68.62
C PRO A 234 45.34 -13.91 -68.01
N GLU A 235 44.41 -13.86 -68.97
CA GLU A 235 42.99 -14.17 -69.00
C GLU A 235 42.43 -15.18 -67.99
N ASN A 236 41.15 -14.93 -67.67
CA ASN A 236 40.08 -15.90 -67.51
C ASN A 236 40.05 -16.68 -66.18
N THR A 237 38.89 -16.93 -65.57
CA THR A 237 37.57 -17.12 -66.19
C THR A 237 36.48 -16.93 -65.15
N ASP A 238 35.36 -16.45 -65.68
CA ASP A 238 33.99 -16.50 -65.21
C ASP A 238 33.63 -17.59 -64.20
N LEU A 239 32.68 -17.26 -63.31
CA LEU A 239 31.40 -18.00 -63.22
C LEU A 239 30.45 -17.27 -62.27
N CYS A 240 29.67 -16.35 -62.83
CA CYS A 240 28.33 -16.04 -62.33
C CYS A 240 27.34 -16.55 -63.38
N SER A 241 26.69 -17.68 -63.10
CA SER A 241 25.47 -18.06 -63.80
C SER A 241 24.30 -17.94 -62.84
N GLN A 242 23.32 -17.18 -63.30
CA GLN A 242 22.09 -16.77 -62.62
C GLN A 242 20.97 -17.84 -62.71
N PRO A 243 19.67 -17.49 -62.67
CA PRO A 243 18.74 -17.76 -61.57
C PRO A 243 17.71 -18.84 -61.93
N VAL A 244 16.95 -19.29 -60.93
CA VAL A 244 15.84 -20.25 -61.10
C VAL A 244 14.55 -19.47 -61.42
N ALA A 245 13.79 -19.99 -62.39
CA ALA A 245 12.38 -19.66 -62.65
C ALA A 245 11.47 -20.38 -61.63
#